data_AF-A0A940WS16-F1
#
_entry.id   AF-A0A940WS16-F1
#
_cell.length_a   1.000
_cell.length_b   1.000
_cell.length_c   1.000
_cell.angle_alpha   90.00
_cell.angle_beta   90.00
_cell.angle_gamma   90.00
#
_symmetry.space_group_name_H-M   'P 1'
#
loop_
_entity.id
_entity.type
_entity.pdbx_description
1 polymer ?
#
loop_
_entity_poly.entity_id
_entity_poly.type
_entity_poly.pdbx_seq_one_letter_code
_entity_poly.pdbx_strand_id
1 'polypeptide(L)'
;MAYDAEDTRRRIFDAAAAEFAEHGLAGARVERIATAARANKQAIYLYYGGKEKLFAVILRAKLEELRASVSIDPDAVAESVGQVFDWYQEHPELVRLLLWEALEACDEPGESERERREGFHEKVRHLMDGGIACHLPDHARVRAAQDLLFTLMGLIAWNFAVPRMCRIVLNEETDEAALARRRETVIEAARLLAASPPASGRIHELQ
;
A
#
# COMPACT_ATOMS: atom_id res chain seq x y z
N MET A 1 -28.43 20.22 11.22
CA MET A 1 -27.91 19.20 12.16
C MET A 1 -27.12 18.09 11.48
N ALA A 2 -27.40 17.68 10.24
CA ALA A 2 -26.59 16.67 9.51
C ALA A 2 -25.14 17.13 9.21
N TYR A 3 -24.96 18.40 8.86
CA TYR A 3 -23.65 19.00 8.55
C TYR A 3 -22.63 18.89 9.71
N ASP A 4 -23.07 19.12 10.95
CA ASP A 4 -22.19 19.03 12.13
C ASP A 4 -21.79 17.57 12.47
N ALA A 5 -22.67 16.61 12.17
CA ALA A 5 -22.39 15.19 12.36
C ALA A 5 -21.35 14.68 11.35
N GLU A 6 -21.48 15.05 10.07
CA GLU A 6 -20.49 14.71 9.04
C GLU A 6 -19.13 15.38 9.28
N ASP A 7 -19.12 16.65 9.66
CA ASP A 7 -17.89 17.37 10.01
C ASP A 7 -17.21 16.75 11.24
N THR A 8 -17.99 16.34 12.25
CA THR A 8 -17.45 15.64 13.43
C THR A 8 -16.89 14.27 13.06
N ARG A 9 -17.61 13.52 12.22
CA ARG A 9 -17.15 12.22 11.70
C ARG A 9 -15.82 12.36 10.95
N ARG A 10 -15.70 13.33 10.04
CA ARG A 10 -14.45 13.62 9.31
C ARG A 10 -13.30 13.98 10.25
N ARG A 11 -13.51 14.89 11.21
CA ARG A 11 -12.48 15.25 12.21
C ARG A 11 -11.99 14.05 13.01
N ILE A 12 -12.89 13.15 13.40
CA ILE A 12 -12.53 11.91 14.10
C ILE A 12 -11.69 11.00 13.20
N PHE A 13 -12.09 10.85 11.93
CA PHE A 13 -11.35 10.05 10.95
C PHE A 13 -9.92 10.56 10.79
N ASP A 14 -9.74 11.86 10.52
CA ASP A 14 -8.44 12.46 10.24
C ASP A 14 -7.52 12.38 11.47
N ALA A 15 -8.05 12.69 12.66
CA ALA A 15 -7.31 12.60 13.91
C ALA A 15 -6.88 11.16 14.23
N ALA A 16 -7.77 10.20 13.99
CA ALA A 16 -7.46 8.80 14.20
C ALA A 16 -6.45 8.25 13.20
N ALA A 17 -6.52 8.66 11.92
CA ALA A 17 -5.56 8.25 10.90
C ALA A 17 -4.13 8.66 11.28
N ALA A 18 -3.96 9.90 11.75
CA ALA A 18 -2.67 10.40 12.24
C ALA A 18 -2.20 9.64 13.49
N GLU A 19 -3.07 9.47 14.50
CA GLU A 19 -2.75 8.75 15.74
C GLU A 19 -2.34 7.30 15.47
N PHE A 20 -3.05 6.59 14.60
CA PHE A 20 -2.74 5.20 14.25
C PHE A 20 -1.45 5.09 13.43
N ALA A 21 -1.23 5.98 12.47
CA ALA A 21 0.02 6.00 11.74
C ALA A 21 1.20 6.21 12.70
N GLU A 22 1.09 7.11 13.67
CA GLU A 22 2.16 7.40 14.62
C GLU A 22 2.39 6.27 15.64
N HIS A 23 1.31 5.72 16.22
CA HIS A 23 1.40 4.88 17.42
C HIS A 23 0.93 3.42 17.25
N GLY A 24 0.40 3.04 16.08
CA GLY A 24 -0.20 1.73 15.86
C GLY A 24 -1.56 1.55 16.56
N LEU A 25 -2.26 0.44 16.32
CA LEU A 25 -3.56 0.20 16.94
C LEU A 25 -3.41 0.03 18.45
N ALA A 26 -2.43 -0.75 18.89
CA ALA A 26 -2.20 -1.02 20.31
C ALA A 26 -1.80 0.24 21.08
N GLY A 27 -0.92 1.05 20.50
CA GLY A 27 -0.41 2.28 21.12
C GLY A 27 -1.36 3.47 21.04
N ALA A 28 -2.32 3.47 20.09
CA ALA A 28 -3.28 4.55 19.92
C ALA A 28 -4.28 4.65 21.08
N ARG A 29 -4.60 5.88 21.47
CA ARG A 29 -5.51 6.21 22.58
C ARG A 29 -6.74 6.96 22.11
N VAL A 30 -7.92 6.43 22.45
CA VAL A 30 -9.22 7.06 22.14
C VAL A 30 -9.31 8.47 22.74
N GLU A 31 -8.69 8.72 23.89
CA GLU A 31 -8.54 10.05 24.47
C GLU A 31 -7.86 11.04 23.52
N ARG A 32 -6.70 10.67 22.96
CA ARG A 32 -5.92 11.55 22.09
C ARG A 32 -6.66 11.85 20.80
N ILE A 33 -7.29 10.82 20.22
CA ILE A 33 -8.16 10.96 19.03
C ILE A 33 -9.29 11.95 19.32
N ALA A 34 -10.02 11.77 20.41
CA ALA A 34 -11.14 12.64 20.78
C ALA A 34 -10.70 14.10 20.98
N THR A 35 -9.59 14.31 21.69
CA THR A 35 -9.01 15.65 21.91
C THR A 35 -8.59 16.31 20.59
N ALA A 36 -7.83 15.62 19.75
CA ALA A 36 -7.37 16.14 18.47
C ALA A 36 -8.53 16.43 17.51
N ALA A 37 -9.54 15.55 17.47
CA ALA A 37 -10.75 15.73 16.69
C ALA A 37 -11.68 16.83 17.24
N ARG A 38 -11.44 17.35 18.45
CA ARG A 38 -12.37 18.21 19.21
C ARG A 38 -13.77 17.58 19.29
N ALA A 39 -13.80 16.29 19.64
CA ALA A 39 -15.00 15.48 19.82
C ALA A 39 -14.97 14.80 21.20
N ASN A 40 -16.10 14.25 21.64
CA ASN A 40 -16.13 13.41 22.83
C ASN A 40 -15.88 11.93 22.47
N LYS A 41 -15.47 11.10 23.45
CA LYS A 41 -15.20 9.68 23.21
C LYS A 41 -16.44 8.93 22.74
N GLN A 42 -17.60 9.29 23.25
CA GLN A 42 -18.88 8.67 22.90
C GLN A 42 -19.17 8.82 21.40
N ALA A 43 -18.76 9.92 20.76
CA ALA A 43 -18.90 10.12 19.32
C ALA A 43 -18.08 9.11 18.50
N ILE A 44 -16.89 8.73 18.97
CA ILE A 44 -16.05 7.71 18.31
C ILE A 44 -16.76 6.35 18.35
N TYR A 45 -17.28 5.96 19.51
CA TYR A 45 -18.06 4.72 19.63
C TYR A 45 -19.36 4.77 18.84
N LEU A 46 -20.05 5.92 18.82
CA LEU A 46 -21.29 6.11 18.08
C LEU A 46 -21.09 5.97 16.57
N TYR A 47 -20.07 6.64 16.01
CA TYR A 47 -19.88 6.68 14.55
C TYR A 47 -19.10 5.49 13.99
N TYR A 48 -18.19 4.91 14.77
CA TYR A 48 -17.25 3.89 14.28
C TYR A 48 -17.25 2.61 15.10
N GLY A 49 -17.93 2.57 16.25
CA GLY A 49 -18.06 1.35 17.05
C GLY A 49 -16.81 0.92 17.80
N GLY A 50 -15.81 1.81 17.95
CA GLY A 50 -14.58 1.56 18.70
C GLY A 50 -13.30 1.80 17.90
N LYS A 51 -12.16 1.62 18.57
CA LYS A 51 -10.83 1.93 18.02
C LYS A 51 -10.45 0.97 16.89
N GLU A 52 -10.70 -0.32 17.09
CA GLU A 52 -10.37 -1.41 16.17
C GLU A 52 -11.17 -1.28 14.87
N LYS A 53 -12.47 -1.01 14.98
CA LYS A 53 -13.34 -0.76 13.82
C LYS A 53 -12.97 0.54 13.10
N LEU A 54 -12.64 1.60 13.84
CA LEU A 54 -12.18 2.86 13.26
C LEU A 54 -10.87 2.66 12.47
N PHE A 55 -9.91 1.91 13.00
CA PHE A 55 -8.68 1.56 12.30
C PHE A 55 -8.95 0.81 10.99
N ALA A 56 -9.79 -0.23 11.03
CA ALA A 56 -10.15 -1.00 9.84
C ALA A 56 -10.84 -0.13 8.78
N VAL A 57 -11.73 0.79 9.20
CA VAL A 57 -12.40 1.74 8.30
C VAL A 57 -11.41 2.71 7.66
N ILE A 58 -10.46 3.25 8.43
CA ILE A 58 -9.43 4.16 7.91
C ILE A 58 -8.53 3.45 6.92
N LEU A 59 -8.02 2.26 7.26
CA LEU A 59 -7.12 1.54 6.39
C LEU A 59 -7.81 1.13 5.08
N ARG A 60 -9.08 0.68 5.14
CA ARG A 60 -9.89 0.41 3.95
C ARG A 60 -10.06 1.65 3.08
N ALA A 61 -10.41 2.79 3.69
CA ALA A 61 -10.58 4.05 2.96
C ALA A 61 -9.27 4.51 2.28
N LYS A 62 -8.13 4.40 2.96
CA LYS A 62 -6.81 4.75 2.39
C LYS A 62 -6.39 3.82 1.25
N LEU A 63 -6.68 2.52 1.36
CA LEU A 63 -6.46 1.58 0.25
C LEU A 63 -7.37 1.88 -0.95
N GLU A 64 -8.61 2.31 -0.70
CA GLU A 64 -9.54 2.72 -1.74
C GLU A 64 -9.10 4.03 -2.42
N GLU A 65 -8.61 5.02 -1.66
CA GLU A 65 -8.01 6.25 -2.19
C GLU A 65 -6.86 5.94 -3.16
N LEU A 66 -5.95 5.05 -2.76
CA LEU A 66 -4.86 4.59 -3.64
C LEU A 66 -5.40 3.91 -4.90
N ARG A 67 -6.38 3.00 -4.75
CA ARG A 67 -6.98 2.26 -5.88
C ARG A 67 -7.68 3.19 -6.87
N ALA A 68 -8.34 4.24 -6.38
CA ALA A 68 -9.02 5.23 -7.21
C ALA A 68 -8.06 6.21 -7.88
N SER A 69 -6.92 6.49 -7.23
CA SER A 69 -5.94 7.48 -7.72
C SER A 69 -4.95 6.89 -8.72
N VAL A 70 -4.59 5.61 -8.56
CA VAL A 70 -3.55 4.95 -9.38
C VAL A 70 -4.04 3.62 -9.93
N SER A 71 -4.03 3.52 -11.27
CA SER A 71 -4.28 2.27 -11.98
C SER A 71 -2.96 1.69 -12.49
N ILE A 72 -2.84 0.36 -12.47
CA ILE A 72 -1.73 -0.33 -13.12
C ILE A 72 -2.10 -0.50 -14.59
N ASP A 73 -1.46 0.29 -15.44
CA ASP A 73 -1.48 0.14 -16.88
C ASP A 73 -0.49 -0.99 -17.25
N PRO A 74 -0.97 -2.09 -17.82
CA PRO A 74 -0.12 -3.23 -18.11
C PRO A 74 0.82 -2.97 -19.31
N ASP A 75 0.51 -2.00 -20.17
CA ASP A 75 1.38 -1.56 -21.27
C ASP A 75 2.41 -0.52 -20.79
N ALA A 76 2.18 0.10 -19.63
CA ALA A 76 3.01 1.14 -19.05
C ALA A 76 3.35 0.90 -17.56
N VAL A 77 3.67 -0.36 -17.20
CA VAL A 77 3.95 -0.77 -15.79
C VAL A 77 4.94 0.15 -15.09
N ALA A 78 6.02 0.56 -15.77
CA ALA A 78 7.02 1.46 -15.21
C ALA A 78 6.47 2.85 -14.86
N GLU A 79 5.55 3.38 -15.68
CA GLU A 79 4.87 4.65 -15.41
C GLU A 79 3.91 4.51 -14.23
N SER A 80 3.11 3.45 -14.19
CA SER A 80 2.22 3.15 -13.06
C SER A 80 2.99 3.01 -11.74
N VAL A 81 4.18 2.38 -11.76
CA VAL A 81 5.06 2.31 -10.59
C VAL A 81 5.50 3.71 -10.13
N GLY A 82 5.81 4.61 -11.05
CA GLY A 82 6.10 6.01 -10.74
C GLY A 82 4.91 6.72 -10.06
N GLN A 83 3.69 6.51 -10.58
CA GLN A 83 2.47 7.08 -10.00
C GLN A 83 2.19 6.55 -8.58
N VAL A 84 2.38 5.24 -8.34
CA VAL A 84 2.24 4.67 -6.99
C VAL A 84 3.32 5.23 -6.04
N PHE A 85 4.55 5.42 -6.52
CA PHE A 85 5.64 6.00 -5.73
C PHE A 85 5.29 7.44 -5.31
N ASP A 86 4.83 8.26 -6.25
CA ASP A 86 4.43 9.65 -5.99
C ASP A 86 3.28 9.70 -4.98
N TRP A 87 2.29 8.83 -5.12
CA TRP A 87 1.17 8.73 -4.19
C TRP A 87 1.62 8.37 -2.77
N TYR A 88 2.56 7.42 -2.60
CA TYR A 88 3.13 7.12 -1.26
C TYR A 88 3.95 8.26 -0.67
N GLN A 89 4.61 9.06 -1.50
CA GLN A 89 5.31 10.26 -1.04
C GLN A 89 4.33 11.30 -0.49
N GLU A 90 3.17 11.47 -1.13
CA GLU A 90 2.11 12.39 -0.70
C GLU A 90 1.30 11.85 0.50
N HIS A 91 1.21 10.52 0.63
CA HIS A 91 0.40 9.83 1.64
C HIS A 91 1.22 8.81 2.48
N PRO A 92 2.23 9.27 3.24
CA PRO A 92 3.12 8.38 4.00
C PRO A 92 2.40 7.59 5.11
N GLU A 93 1.20 8.01 5.53
CA GLU A 93 0.40 7.34 6.54
C GLU A 93 -0.01 5.93 6.12
N LEU A 94 -0.30 5.68 4.83
CA LEU A 94 -0.80 4.37 4.40
C LEU A 94 0.24 3.27 4.62
N VAL A 95 1.51 3.52 4.28
CA VAL A 95 2.59 2.54 4.48
C VAL A 95 2.76 2.23 5.97
N ARG A 96 2.66 3.24 6.84
CA ARG A 96 2.75 3.04 8.29
C ARG A 96 1.57 2.22 8.83
N LEU A 97 0.34 2.52 8.39
CA LEU A 97 -0.84 1.78 8.80
C LEU A 97 -0.77 0.30 8.36
N LEU A 98 -0.27 0.03 7.14
CA LEU A 98 -0.04 -1.34 6.66
C LEU A 98 1.00 -2.09 7.49
N LEU A 99 2.09 -1.42 7.90
CA LEU A 99 3.09 -2.01 8.77
C LEU A 99 2.53 -2.31 10.16
N TRP A 100 1.73 -1.41 10.72
CA TRP A 100 1.06 -1.66 12.01
C TRP A 100 0.07 -2.80 11.92
N GLU A 101 -0.77 -2.84 10.87
CA GLU A 101 -1.66 -3.97 10.62
C GLU A 101 -0.87 -5.28 10.53
N ALA A 102 0.25 -5.31 9.81
CA ALA A 102 1.08 -6.50 9.68
C ALA A 102 1.70 -6.96 11.02
N LEU A 103 2.03 -6.04 11.92
CA LEU A 103 2.57 -6.35 13.25
C LEU A 103 1.51 -6.77 14.26
N GLU A 104 0.26 -6.39 14.04
CA GLU A 104 -0.86 -6.58 14.97
C GLU A 104 -1.88 -7.62 14.49
N ALA A 105 -1.78 -8.08 13.24
CA ALA A 105 -2.63 -9.12 12.69
C ALA A 105 -2.47 -10.43 13.48
N CYS A 106 -3.59 -10.97 13.95
CA CYS A 106 -3.71 -12.37 14.36
C CYS A 106 -4.08 -13.22 13.14
N ASP A 107 -3.66 -14.49 13.08
CA ASP A 107 -3.68 -15.40 11.93
C ASP A 107 -5.07 -15.70 11.27
N GLU A 108 -6.16 -15.04 11.67
CA GLU A 108 -7.50 -15.33 11.14
C GLU A 108 -7.91 -14.41 9.97
N PRO A 109 -8.16 -14.97 8.77
CA PRO A 109 -8.55 -14.20 7.60
C PRO A 109 -9.96 -13.62 7.73
N GLY A 110 -10.06 -12.29 7.85
CA GLY A 110 -11.31 -11.53 7.94
C GLY A 110 -11.97 -11.18 6.59
N GLU A 111 -13.15 -10.57 6.64
CA GLU A 111 -13.88 -10.05 5.46
C GLU A 111 -13.05 -9.04 4.64
N SER A 112 -12.26 -8.21 5.33
CA SER A 112 -11.30 -7.27 4.73
C SER A 112 -10.27 -7.96 3.82
N GLU A 113 -9.83 -9.17 4.18
CA GLU A 113 -8.84 -9.91 3.37
C GLU A 113 -9.46 -10.40 2.05
N ARG A 114 -10.72 -10.83 2.07
CA ARG A 114 -11.43 -11.27 0.85
C ARG A 114 -11.60 -10.13 -0.14
N GLU A 115 -12.04 -8.97 0.32
CA GLU A 115 -12.19 -7.77 -0.53
C GLU A 115 -10.84 -7.34 -1.13
N ARG A 116 -9.78 -7.31 -0.32
CA ARG A 116 -8.43 -6.99 -0.81
C ARG A 116 -7.94 -7.99 -1.84
N ARG A 117 -8.19 -9.28 -1.62
CA ARG A 117 -7.82 -10.36 -2.55
C ARG A 117 -8.47 -10.18 -3.92
N GLU A 118 -9.75 -9.79 -3.96
CA GLU A 118 -10.44 -9.49 -5.21
C GLU A 118 -9.80 -8.32 -5.97
N GLY A 119 -9.47 -7.23 -5.26
CA GLY A 119 -8.76 -6.09 -5.84
C GLY A 119 -7.37 -6.44 -6.39
N PHE A 120 -6.62 -7.32 -5.71
CA PHE A 120 -5.34 -7.81 -6.23
C PHE A 120 -5.51 -8.75 -7.43
N HIS A 121 -6.54 -9.60 -7.44
CA HIS A 121 -6.85 -10.44 -8.59
C HIS A 121 -7.17 -9.61 -9.85
N GLU A 122 -7.86 -8.48 -9.69
CA GLU A 122 -8.10 -7.55 -10.79
C GLU A 122 -6.80 -6.98 -11.37
N LYS A 123 -5.90 -6.50 -10.52
CA LYS A 123 -4.58 -6.00 -10.93
C LYS A 123 -3.74 -7.08 -11.64
N VAL A 124 -3.76 -8.31 -11.11
CA VAL A 124 -3.08 -9.46 -11.73
C VAL A 124 -3.62 -9.75 -13.13
N ARG A 125 -4.95 -9.70 -13.30
CA ARG A 125 -5.58 -9.89 -14.61
C ARG A 125 -5.15 -8.81 -15.61
N HIS A 126 -5.16 -7.54 -15.20
CA HIS A 126 -4.70 -6.45 -16.08
C HIS A 126 -3.25 -6.65 -16.52
N LEU A 127 -2.35 -7.00 -15.59
CA LEU A 127 -0.95 -7.32 -15.92
C LEU A 127 -0.85 -8.47 -16.94
N MET A 128 -1.68 -9.50 -16.81
CA MET A 128 -1.71 -10.60 -17.77
C MET A 128 -2.24 -10.17 -19.15
N ASP A 129 -3.23 -9.26 -19.19
CA ASP A 129 -3.82 -8.76 -20.42
C ASP A 129 -2.81 -7.92 -21.24
N GLY A 130 -1.89 -7.20 -20.59
CA GLY A 130 -0.75 -6.53 -21.27
C GLY A 130 0.42 -7.45 -21.59
N GLY A 131 0.22 -8.77 -21.56
CA GLY A 131 1.17 -9.74 -22.10
C GLY A 131 2.32 -10.14 -21.16
N ILE A 132 2.27 -9.78 -19.88
CA ILE A 132 3.25 -10.27 -18.89
C ILE A 132 3.30 -11.80 -18.92
N ALA A 133 4.51 -12.34 -19.11
CA ALA A 133 4.77 -13.77 -19.17
C ALA A 133 3.86 -14.55 -20.15
N CYS A 134 3.48 -13.94 -21.28
CA CYS A 134 2.62 -14.55 -22.30
C CYS A 134 3.16 -15.87 -22.89
N HIS A 135 4.47 -16.11 -22.75
CA HIS A 135 5.15 -17.34 -23.17
C HIS A 135 4.93 -18.53 -22.23
N LEU A 136 4.36 -18.31 -21.04
CA LEU A 136 4.08 -19.35 -20.04
C LEU A 136 2.63 -19.87 -20.14
N PRO A 137 2.36 -21.12 -19.71
CA PRO A 137 0.99 -21.62 -19.56
C PRO A 137 0.20 -20.83 -18.50
N ASP A 138 -1.13 -20.79 -18.61
CA ASP A 138 -2.00 -19.88 -17.82
C ASP A 138 -1.75 -19.89 -16.31
N HIS A 139 -1.65 -21.06 -15.68
CA HIS A 139 -1.42 -21.17 -14.24
C HIS A 139 -0.06 -20.58 -13.81
N ALA A 140 0.98 -20.75 -14.63
CA ALA A 140 2.29 -20.18 -14.40
C ALA A 140 2.32 -18.67 -14.71
N ARG A 141 1.52 -18.21 -15.68
CA ARG A 141 1.35 -16.79 -16.00
C ARG A 141 0.70 -16.02 -14.85
N VAL A 142 -0.35 -16.56 -14.23
CA VAL A 142 -0.99 -15.98 -13.04
C VAL A 142 0.03 -15.82 -11.91
N ARG A 143 0.80 -16.88 -11.63
CA ARG A 143 1.81 -16.85 -10.58
C ARG A 143 2.90 -15.82 -10.86
N ALA A 144 3.40 -15.75 -12.10
CA ALA A 144 4.40 -14.76 -12.50
C ALA A 144 3.90 -13.32 -12.33
N ALA A 145 2.65 -13.03 -12.71
CA ALA A 145 2.05 -11.71 -12.53
C ALA A 145 1.85 -11.37 -11.04
N GLN A 146 1.47 -12.35 -10.20
CA GLN A 146 1.40 -12.19 -8.75
C GLN A 146 2.77 -11.88 -8.14
N ASP A 147 3.80 -12.65 -8.49
CA ASP A 147 5.16 -12.46 -7.98
C ASP A 147 5.73 -11.10 -8.43
N LEU A 148 5.49 -10.68 -9.68
CA LEU A 148 5.87 -9.36 -10.17
C LEU A 148 5.17 -8.25 -9.38
N LEU A 149 3.84 -8.32 -9.24
CA LEU A 149 3.07 -7.31 -8.50
C LEU A 149 3.57 -7.19 -7.06
N PHE A 150 3.75 -8.31 -6.36
CA PHE A 150 4.26 -8.34 -4.99
C PHE A 150 5.69 -7.77 -4.89
N THR A 151 6.55 -8.10 -5.86
CA THR A 151 7.92 -7.57 -5.94
C THR A 151 7.93 -6.06 -6.15
N LEU A 152 7.11 -5.55 -7.06
CA LEU A 152 6.97 -4.11 -7.30
C LEU A 152 6.44 -3.39 -6.05
N MET A 153 5.44 -3.95 -5.37
CA MET A 153 4.93 -3.39 -4.11
C MET A 153 6.03 -3.29 -3.06
N GLY A 154 6.83 -4.35 -2.87
CA GLY A 154 7.97 -4.33 -1.95
C GLY A 154 9.02 -3.29 -2.35
N LEU A 155 9.37 -3.23 -3.63
CA LEU A 155 10.36 -2.30 -4.17
C LEU A 155 9.97 -0.83 -3.93
N ILE A 156 8.68 -0.50 -4.06
CA ILE A 156 8.16 0.85 -3.83
C ILE A 156 8.03 1.11 -2.31
N ALA A 157 7.26 0.29 -1.59
CA ALA A 157 6.90 0.52 -0.19
C ALA A 157 8.11 0.56 0.74
N TRP A 158 9.17 -0.21 0.44
CA TRP A 158 10.39 -0.23 1.24
C TRP A 158 11.06 1.15 1.39
N ASN A 159 11.00 2.00 0.36
CA ASN A 159 11.59 3.35 0.42
C ASN A 159 10.91 4.24 1.49
N PHE A 160 9.66 3.94 1.84
CA PHE A 160 8.86 4.70 2.82
C PHE A 160 8.76 3.97 4.17
N ALA A 161 8.85 2.64 4.16
CA ALA A 161 8.78 1.81 5.36
C ALA A 161 10.01 1.98 6.27
N VAL A 162 11.19 2.19 5.69
CA VAL A 162 12.47 2.17 6.42
C VAL A 162 13.37 3.39 6.10
N PRO A 163 12.92 4.63 6.34
CA PRO A 163 13.66 5.84 5.95
C PRO A 163 15.07 5.92 6.57
N ARG A 164 15.27 5.32 7.76
CA ARG A 164 16.60 5.24 8.37
C ARG A 164 17.53 4.28 7.63
N MET A 165 17.03 3.14 7.15
CA MET A 165 17.82 2.20 6.36
C MET A 165 18.20 2.80 5.01
N CYS A 166 17.27 3.50 4.34
CA CYS A 166 17.57 4.22 3.11
C CYS A 166 18.74 5.20 3.31
N ARG A 167 18.70 6.02 4.36
CA ARG A 167 19.80 6.95 4.68
C ARG A 167 21.14 6.25 4.94
N ILE A 168 21.13 5.13 5.67
CA ILE A 168 22.36 4.38 6.00
C ILE A 168 22.95 3.70 4.76
N VAL A 169 22.12 3.01 3.97
CA VAL A 169 22.57 2.21 2.82
C VAL A 169 22.97 3.09 1.65
N LEU A 170 22.20 4.15 1.38
CA LEU A 170 22.43 5.05 0.25
C LEU A 170 23.42 6.16 0.59
N ASN A 171 23.70 6.39 1.88
CA ASN A 171 24.52 7.49 2.36
C ASN A 171 24.00 8.86 1.87
N GLU A 172 22.69 9.05 1.94
CA GLU A 172 21.98 10.26 1.52
C GLU A 172 21.04 10.74 2.64
N GLU A 173 20.70 12.03 2.65
CA GLU A 173 19.62 12.55 3.49
C GLU A 173 18.24 12.25 2.85
N THR A 174 17.15 12.43 3.61
CA THR A 174 15.78 12.23 3.10
C THR A 174 15.22 13.55 2.59
N ASP A 175 15.83 14.07 1.51
CA ASP A 175 15.37 15.28 0.81
C ASP A 175 14.62 14.94 -0.49
N GLU A 176 14.00 15.95 -1.11
CA GLU A 176 13.23 15.79 -2.35
C GLU A 176 14.11 15.26 -3.49
N ALA A 177 15.39 15.65 -3.54
CA ALA A 177 16.32 15.20 -4.57
C ALA A 177 16.66 13.70 -4.43
N ALA A 178 16.83 13.21 -3.20
CA ALA A 178 17.04 11.81 -2.90
C ALA A 178 15.80 10.98 -3.28
N LEU A 179 14.60 11.45 -2.94
CA LEU A 179 13.36 10.79 -3.34
C LEU A 179 13.21 10.75 -4.87
N ALA A 180 13.55 11.81 -5.59
CA ALA A 180 13.55 11.83 -7.05
C ALA A 180 14.51 10.78 -7.66
N ARG A 181 15.75 10.69 -7.15
CA ARG A 181 16.71 9.63 -7.56
C ARG A 181 16.18 8.23 -7.29
N ARG A 182 15.53 8.03 -6.15
CA ARG A 182 14.89 6.75 -5.79
C ARG A 182 13.74 6.40 -6.72
N ARG A 183 12.88 7.36 -7.02
CA ARG A 183 11.79 7.22 -7.98
C ARG A 183 12.30 6.76 -9.34
N GLU A 184 13.32 7.42 -9.89
CA GLU A 184 13.94 7.04 -11.17
C GLU A 184 14.49 5.61 -11.13
N THR A 185 15.20 5.25 -10.06
CA THR A 185 15.77 3.89 -9.88
C THR A 185 14.67 2.82 -9.84
N VAL A 186 13.57 3.10 -9.12
CA VAL A 186 12.45 2.17 -8.97
C VAL A 186 11.70 1.99 -10.29
N ILE A 187 11.51 3.07 -11.06
CA ILE A 187 10.90 3.03 -12.41
C ILE A 187 11.75 2.20 -13.37
N GLU A 188 13.07 2.41 -13.38
CA GLU A 188 13.97 1.64 -14.24
C GLU A 188 13.99 0.15 -13.87
N ALA A 189 14.05 -0.17 -12.58
CA ALA A 189 13.95 -1.56 -12.11
C ALA A 189 12.61 -2.20 -12.51
N ALA A 190 11.50 -1.47 -12.41
CA ALA A 190 10.19 -1.96 -12.86
C ALA A 190 10.15 -2.23 -14.36
N ARG A 191 10.74 -1.34 -15.18
CA ARG A 191 10.88 -1.53 -16.63
C ARG A 191 11.63 -2.82 -16.95
N LEU A 192 12.76 -3.05 -16.30
CA LEU A 192 13.58 -4.26 -16.51
C LEU A 192 12.85 -5.54 -16.08
N LEU A 193 12.14 -5.50 -14.96
CA LEU A 193 11.35 -6.65 -14.47
C LEU A 193 10.15 -6.96 -15.37
N ALA A 194 9.46 -5.94 -15.87
CA ALA A 194 8.29 -6.09 -16.74
C ALA A 194 8.67 -6.55 -18.16
N ALA A 195 9.84 -6.16 -18.67
CA ALA A 195 10.26 -6.46 -20.03
C ALA A 195 10.41 -7.97 -20.34
N SER A 196 10.52 -8.84 -19.32
CA SER A 196 10.90 -10.26 -19.41
C SER A 196 12.23 -10.50 -20.17
N PRO A 197 13.19 -11.26 -19.62
CA PRO A 197 14.37 -11.63 -20.40
C PRO A 197 13.97 -12.52 -21.58
N PRO A 198 14.63 -12.41 -22.75
CA PRO A 198 14.46 -13.40 -23.81
C PRO A 198 14.83 -14.78 -23.27
N ALA A 199 13.98 -15.77 -23.53
CA ALA A 199 14.16 -17.17 -23.15
C ALA A 199 15.60 -17.63 -23.41
N SER A 200 16.45 -17.56 -22.38
CA SER A 200 17.85 -17.93 -22.48
C SER A 200 18.11 -19.12 -21.58
N GLY A 201 18.14 -20.28 -22.23
CA GLY A 201 18.89 -21.43 -21.75
C GLY A 201 18.14 -22.34 -20.79
N ARG A 202 17.69 -23.47 -21.33
CA ARG A 202 17.70 -24.74 -20.62
C ARG A 202 19.01 -24.85 -19.84
N ILE A 203 18.97 -24.75 -18.51
CA ILE A 203 20.05 -25.29 -17.69
C ILE A 203 19.59 -26.67 -17.27
N HIS A 204 20.09 -27.62 -18.06
CA HIS A 204 20.35 -29.03 -17.77
C HIS A 204 19.50 -29.73 -16.72
N GLU A 205 18.86 -30.80 -17.21
CA GLU A 205 18.72 -32.09 -16.52
C GLU A 205 19.70 -32.23 -15.35
N LEU A 206 19.14 -32.34 -14.14
CA LEU A 206 19.78 -33.13 -13.11
C LEU A 206 18.92 -34.36 -12.88
N GLN A 207 19.55 -35.46 -13.23
CA GLN A 207 19.18 -36.86 -13.07
C GLN A 207 18.81 -37.19 -11.62
#